data_AF-A9NXI9-F1
#
_entry.id   AF-A9NXI9-F1
#
_cell.length_a   1.000
_cell.length_b   1.000
_cell.length_c   1.000
_cell.angle_alpha   90.00
_cell.angle_beta   90.00
_cell.angle_gamma   90.00
#
_symmetry.space_group_name_H-M   'P 1'
#
loop_
_entity.id
_entity.type
_entity.pdbx_description
1 polymer ?
#
loop_
_entity_poly.entity_id
_entity_poly.type
_entity_poly.pdbx_seq_one_letter_code
_entity_poly.pdbx_strand_id
1 'polypeptide(L)'
;MSSHLVVKVHPLSCYSFGKKEAKVDKDIFLSDRLDRMRANFMRDGLRTYVEGILLVYEYGHPHLLLLQKGNKIIRLPGGRLRPGENEIEGLKRKLTSKLSSSSSSVQPIWQIGECAGVWWRPNFETLMYPYCPPHINKPKKYGPEISSIPQQLSRFSLDLE
;
A
#
# COMPACT_ATOMS: atom_id res chain seq x y z
N MET A 1 8.37 -24.99 -14.90
CA MET A 1 7.52 -24.14 -15.75
C MET A 1 6.94 -23.04 -14.88
N SER A 2 7.35 -21.79 -15.08
CA SER A 2 6.83 -20.67 -14.29
C SER A 2 5.41 -20.37 -14.78
N SER A 3 4.38 -20.69 -14.00
CA SER A 3 3.03 -20.20 -14.26
C SER A 3 3.08 -18.68 -14.16
N HIS A 4 3.02 -17.98 -15.30
CA HIS A 4 2.86 -16.53 -15.27
C HIS A 4 1.54 -16.23 -14.56
N LEU A 5 1.62 -15.49 -13.46
CA LEU A 5 0.43 -15.06 -12.74
C LEU A 5 -0.27 -14.03 -13.58
N VAL A 6 -1.46 -14.39 -14.05
CA VAL A 6 -2.31 -13.52 -14.84
C VAL A 6 -3.14 -12.65 -13.89
N VAL A 7 -3.00 -11.33 -14.04
CA VAL A 7 -3.79 -10.34 -13.31
C VAL A 7 -4.74 -9.70 -14.30
N LYS A 8 -6.04 -9.88 -14.06
CA LYS A 8 -7.08 -9.20 -14.84
C LYS A 8 -7.12 -7.72 -14.51
N VAL A 9 -7.14 -6.90 -15.54
CA VAL A 9 -7.21 -5.45 -15.43
C VAL A 9 -8.36 -4.97 -16.30
N HIS A 10 -9.28 -4.24 -15.69
CA HIS A 10 -10.46 -3.69 -16.37
C HIS A 10 -10.26 -2.21 -16.71
N PRO A 11 -10.99 -1.68 -17.72
CA PRO A 11 -10.84 -0.28 -18.10
C PRO A 11 -11.24 0.66 -16.95
N LEU A 12 -10.61 1.84 -16.88
CA LEU A 12 -10.89 2.85 -15.85
C LEU A 12 -12.39 3.20 -15.78
N SER A 13 -13.08 3.20 -16.92
CA SER A 13 -14.51 3.49 -17.05
C SER A 13 -15.42 2.52 -16.29
N CYS A 14 -14.94 1.32 -15.91
CA CYS A 14 -15.67 0.37 -15.06
C CYS A 14 -15.74 0.80 -13.59
N TYR A 15 -14.98 1.82 -13.18
CA TYR A 15 -14.89 2.26 -11.80
C TYR A 15 -15.45 3.68 -11.64
N SER A 16 -16.13 3.91 -10.52
CA SER A 16 -16.60 5.25 -10.12
C SER A 16 -15.95 5.70 -8.82
N PHE A 17 -15.71 7.00 -8.70
CA PHE A 17 -15.04 7.59 -7.54
C PHE A 17 -16.01 8.49 -6.78
N GLY A 18 -16.47 7.99 -5.64
CA GLY A 18 -17.29 8.75 -4.70
C GLY A 18 -16.48 9.65 -3.77
N LYS A 19 -17.19 10.50 -3.01
CA LYS A 19 -16.61 11.29 -1.92
C LYS A 19 -17.05 10.72 -0.58
N LYS A 20 -16.19 10.87 0.42
CA LYS A 20 -16.49 10.58 1.82
C LYS A 20 -15.80 11.58 2.73
N GLU A 21 -16.10 11.49 4.02
CA GLU A 21 -15.53 12.36 5.03
C GLU A 21 -14.00 12.36 5.01
N ALA A 22 -13.44 13.56 5.14
CA ALA A 22 -12.00 13.76 5.14
C ALA A 22 -11.38 13.10 6.38
N LYS A 23 -10.27 12.40 6.18
CA LYS A 23 -9.50 11.82 7.28
C LYS A 23 -8.49 12.84 7.79
N VAL A 24 -8.59 13.18 9.07
CA VAL A 24 -7.64 14.08 9.73
C VAL A 24 -6.25 13.46 9.77
N ASP A 25 -5.24 14.25 9.40
CA ASP A 25 -3.86 13.82 9.52
C ASP A 25 -3.43 13.79 10.97
N LYS A 26 -2.66 12.76 11.29
CA LYS A 26 -2.15 12.56 12.64
C LYS A 26 -0.79 13.21 12.89
N ASP A 27 -0.12 13.68 11.83
CA ASP A 27 1.16 14.37 11.89
C ASP A 27 1.04 15.65 11.08
N ILE A 28 1.40 16.79 11.64
CA ILE A 28 1.44 18.06 10.91
C ILE A 28 2.82 18.21 10.27
N PHE A 29 3.86 17.85 11.01
CA PHE A 29 5.26 17.93 10.57
C PHE A 29 5.90 16.55 10.41
N LEU A 30 7.00 16.51 9.65
CA LEU A 30 7.79 15.29 9.50
C LEU A 30 8.40 14.84 10.82
N SER A 31 8.82 15.77 11.69
CA SER A 31 9.30 15.51 13.04
C SER A 31 8.28 14.72 13.85
N ASP A 32 7.02 15.15 13.88
CA ASP A 32 5.92 14.46 14.59
C ASP A 32 5.80 13.01 14.11
N ARG A 33 5.91 12.81 12.80
CA ARG A 33 5.87 11.47 12.20
C ARG A 33 7.04 10.61 12.65
N LEU A 34 8.24 11.16 12.73
CA LEU A 34 9.46 10.46 13.15
C LEU A 34 9.44 10.15 14.65
N ASP A 35 9.02 11.09 15.50
CA ASP A 35 8.92 10.88 16.94
C ASP A 35 7.84 9.86 17.28
N ARG A 36 6.68 9.96 16.63
CA ARG A 36 5.67 8.91 16.73
C ARG A 36 6.19 7.57 16.22
N MET A 37 7.05 7.56 15.21
CA MET A 37 7.66 6.32 14.72
C MET A 37 8.59 5.70 15.77
N ARG A 38 9.43 6.50 16.41
CA ARG A 38 10.31 6.10 17.52
C ARG A 38 9.51 5.57 18.70
N ALA A 39 8.54 6.33 19.19
CA ALA A 39 7.71 5.96 20.33
C ALA A 39 6.96 4.63 20.11
N ASN A 40 6.39 4.43 18.90
CA ASN A 40 5.73 3.15 18.60
C ASN A 40 6.72 1.98 18.49
N PHE A 41 7.94 2.21 17.98
CA PHE A 41 8.96 1.15 17.91
C PHE A 41 9.44 0.76 19.31
N MET A 42 9.64 1.72 20.21
CA MET A 42 10.01 1.43 21.60
C MET A 42 8.93 0.65 22.35
N ARG A 43 7.65 0.90 22.06
CA ARG A 43 6.53 0.23 22.70
C ARG A 43 6.21 -1.14 22.09
N ASP A 44 6.11 -1.21 20.77
CA ASP A 44 5.52 -2.35 20.05
C ASP A 44 6.54 -3.12 19.18
N GLY A 45 7.79 -2.64 19.08
CA GLY A 45 8.82 -3.21 18.22
C GLY A 45 8.62 -2.90 16.73
N LEU A 46 8.99 -3.86 15.87
CA LEU A 46 8.91 -3.74 14.42
C LEU A 46 7.45 -3.53 13.98
N ARG A 47 7.26 -2.58 13.05
CA ARG A 47 5.92 -2.19 12.61
C ARG A 47 5.64 -2.63 11.19
N THR A 48 4.67 -3.53 11.03
CA THR A 48 4.22 -4.00 9.72
C THR A 48 3.21 -3.06 9.08
N TYR A 49 3.45 -2.75 7.80
CA TYR A 49 2.53 -2.01 6.93
C TYR A 49 2.30 -2.84 5.69
N VAL A 50 1.05 -2.82 5.24
CA VAL A 50 0.63 -3.44 3.99
C VAL A 50 0.01 -2.38 3.12
N GLU A 51 0.34 -2.38 1.84
CA GLU A 51 -0.21 -1.47 0.86
C GLU A 51 -0.65 -2.24 -0.38
N GLY A 52 -1.80 -1.87 -0.93
CA GLY A 52 -2.42 -2.54 -2.06
C GLY A 52 -2.08 -1.82 -3.36
N ILE A 53 -1.65 -2.58 -4.36
CA ILE A 53 -1.48 -2.12 -5.74
C ILE A 53 -2.80 -2.39 -6.46
N LEU A 54 -3.48 -1.33 -6.87
CA LEU A 54 -4.73 -1.40 -7.63
C LEU A 54 -4.45 -0.97 -9.05
N LEU A 55 -4.73 -1.86 -10.00
CA LEU A 55 -4.49 -1.64 -11.42
C LEU A 55 -5.82 -1.44 -12.16
N VAL A 56 -5.80 -0.49 -13.07
CA VAL A 56 -6.81 -0.27 -14.11
C VAL A 56 -6.06 -0.09 -15.42
N TYR A 57 -6.76 -0.06 -16.55
CA TYR A 57 -6.11 0.35 -17.79
C TYR A 57 -6.91 1.45 -18.48
N GLU A 58 -6.18 2.29 -19.21
CA GLU A 58 -6.75 3.35 -20.03
C GLU A 58 -5.74 3.67 -21.13
N TYR A 59 -6.23 4.05 -22.32
CA TYR A 59 -5.37 4.41 -23.47
C TYR A 59 -4.27 3.38 -23.81
N GLY A 60 -4.56 2.08 -23.65
CA GLY A 60 -3.61 1.01 -23.96
C GLY A 60 -2.49 0.80 -22.92
N HIS A 61 -2.58 1.44 -21.75
CA HIS A 61 -1.56 1.33 -20.71
C HIS A 61 -2.17 0.98 -19.34
N PRO A 62 -1.50 0.13 -18.54
CA PRO A 62 -1.87 -0.09 -17.15
C PRO A 62 -1.57 1.15 -16.31
N HIS A 63 -2.52 1.52 -15.46
CA HIS A 63 -2.46 2.66 -14.56
C HIS A 63 -2.58 2.20 -13.12
N LEU A 64 -1.83 2.85 -12.23
CA LEU A 64 -1.83 2.60 -10.79
C LEU A 64 -2.76 3.59 -10.09
N LEU A 65 -3.74 3.10 -9.33
CA LEU A 65 -4.57 3.97 -8.51
C LEU A 65 -3.82 4.38 -7.23
N LEU A 66 -3.66 5.68 -7.05
CA LEU A 66 -2.93 6.28 -5.93
C LEU A 66 -3.82 7.25 -5.14
N LEU A 67 -3.51 7.39 -3.86
CA LEU A 67 -4.11 8.40 -3.00
C LEU A 67 -3.22 9.63 -2.95
N GLN A 68 -3.71 10.70 -3.55
CA GLN A 68 -3.07 12.00 -3.52
C GLN A 68 -3.62 12.85 -2.36
N LYS A 69 -2.73 13.46 -1.58
CA LYS A 69 -3.06 14.42 -0.53
C LYS A 69 -2.32 15.73 -0.79
N GLY A 70 -3.06 16.78 -1.15
CA GLY A 70 -2.47 18.02 -1.66
C GLY A 70 -1.65 17.75 -2.92
N ASN A 71 -0.59 18.53 -3.14
CA ASN A 71 0.22 18.43 -4.38
C ASN A 71 1.53 17.66 -4.19
N LYS A 72 1.83 17.17 -2.98
CA LYS A 72 3.15 16.62 -2.63
C LYS A 72 3.13 15.18 -2.13
N ILE A 73 1.98 14.70 -1.65
CA ILE A 73 1.91 13.40 -0.99
C ILE A 73 1.11 12.45 -1.87
N ILE A 74 1.78 11.43 -2.38
CA ILE A 74 1.19 10.35 -3.15
C ILE A 74 1.49 9.06 -2.42
N ARG A 75 0.46 8.23 -2.20
CA ARG A 75 0.58 6.97 -1.45
C ARG A 75 -0.29 5.88 -2.04
N LEU A 76 0.11 4.64 -1.83
CA LEU A 76 -0.78 3.52 -2.03
C LEU A 76 -1.88 3.46 -0.95
N PRO A 77 -3.05 2.89 -1.28
CA PRO A 77 -4.04 2.53 -0.28
C PRO A 77 -3.50 1.39 0.60
N GLY A 78 -3.83 1.38 1.90
CA GLY A 78 -3.20 0.48 2.85
C GLY A 78 -2.91 1.12 4.20
N GLY A 79 -2.00 0.53 4.96
CA GLY A 79 -1.42 1.12 6.14
C GLY A 79 -1.04 0.08 7.17
N ARG A 80 -0.95 0.55 8.42
CA ARG A 80 -0.36 -0.21 9.50
C ARG A 80 -1.23 -1.37 10.03
N LEU A 81 -0.62 -2.53 10.22
CA LEU A 81 -1.21 -3.68 10.89
C LEU A 81 -1.29 -3.53 12.42
N ARG A 82 -2.26 -4.22 13.02
CA ARG A 82 -2.32 -4.46 14.46
C ARG A 82 -1.30 -5.56 14.84
N PRO A 83 -0.82 -5.62 16.09
CA PRO A 83 0.03 -6.72 16.53
C PRO A 83 -0.66 -8.07 16.27
N GLY A 84 0.06 -9.01 15.64
CA GLY A 84 -0.45 -10.35 15.30
C GLY A 84 -1.50 -10.41 14.20
N GLU A 85 -1.84 -9.29 13.54
CA GLU A 85 -2.81 -9.27 12.46
C GLU A 85 -2.24 -9.88 11.17
N ASN A 86 -3.00 -10.76 10.54
CA ASN A 86 -2.65 -11.33 9.24
C ASN A 86 -2.55 -10.22 8.18
N GLU A 87 -1.55 -10.30 7.32
CA GLU A 87 -1.26 -9.25 6.32
C GLU A 87 -2.38 -9.06 5.29
N ILE A 88 -2.97 -10.16 4.81
CA ILE A 88 -4.05 -10.14 3.83
C ILE A 88 -5.31 -9.53 4.46
N GLU A 89 -5.74 -10.05 5.62
CA GLU A 89 -6.93 -9.54 6.30
C GLU A 89 -6.75 -8.09 6.77
N GLY A 90 -5.55 -7.76 7.22
CA GLY A 90 -5.16 -6.39 7.51
C GLY A 90 -5.26 -5.48 6.30
N LEU A 91 -4.78 -5.92 5.13
CA LEU A 91 -4.87 -5.16 3.89
C LEU A 91 -6.34 -4.96 3.49
N LYS A 92 -7.17 -6.02 3.47
CA LYS A 92 -8.61 -5.90 3.20
C LYS A 92 -9.27 -4.84 4.09
N ARG A 93 -9.03 -4.91 5.41
CA ARG A 93 -9.53 -3.92 6.36
C ARG A 93 -9.06 -2.50 6.06
N LYS A 94 -7.80 -2.33 5.62
CA LYS A 94 -7.26 -1.02 5.24
C LYS A 94 -7.88 -0.48 3.96
N LEU A 95 -8.05 -1.34 2.95
CA LEU A 95 -8.67 -0.97 1.69
C LEU A 95 -10.13 -0.57 1.93
N THR A 96 -10.90 -1.37 2.66
CA THR A 96 -12.28 -1.01 3.08
C THR A 96 -12.28 0.35 3.77
N SER A 97 -11.50 0.52 4.85
CA SER A 97 -11.46 1.78 5.59
C SER A 97 -11.08 3.00 4.72
N LYS A 98 -10.25 2.82 3.69
CA LYS A 98 -9.81 3.93 2.82
C LYS A 98 -10.71 4.17 1.61
N LEU A 99 -11.30 3.13 1.02
CA LEU A 99 -11.90 3.19 -0.31
C LEU A 99 -13.38 2.79 -0.35
N SER A 100 -13.92 2.11 0.66
CA SER A 100 -15.34 1.76 0.67
C SER A 100 -16.20 3.03 0.72
N SER A 101 -17.35 2.97 0.04
CA SER A 101 -18.37 4.01 0.14
C SER A 101 -19.04 3.98 1.51
N SER A 102 -19.34 5.16 2.06
CA SER A 102 -20.12 5.29 3.30
C SER A 102 -21.62 5.10 3.06
N SER A 103 -22.10 5.27 1.82
CA SER A 103 -23.52 5.22 1.46
C SER A 103 -24.00 3.86 0.98
N SER A 104 -23.09 2.90 0.76
CA SER A 104 -23.43 1.56 0.31
C SER A 104 -23.66 0.63 1.50
N SER A 105 -24.81 -0.06 1.53
CA SER A 105 -25.07 -1.16 2.47
C SER A 105 -24.17 -2.37 2.19
N VAL A 106 -23.63 -2.48 0.97
CA VAL A 106 -22.73 -3.54 0.54
C VAL A 106 -21.28 -3.09 0.66
N GLN A 107 -20.49 -3.85 1.39
CA GLN A 107 -19.04 -3.66 1.50
C GLN A 107 -18.33 -4.33 0.32
N PRO A 108 -17.23 -3.74 -0.20
CA PRO A 108 -16.46 -4.34 -1.28
C PRO A 108 -15.82 -5.65 -0.83
N ILE A 109 -15.86 -6.66 -1.71
CA ILE A 109 -15.16 -7.93 -1.53
C ILE A 109 -13.77 -7.79 -2.15
N TRP A 110 -12.75 -7.68 -1.30
CA TRP A 110 -11.37 -7.55 -1.77
C TRP A 110 -10.74 -8.92 -2.06
N GLN A 111 -10.35 -9.13 -3.31
CA GLN A 111 -9.47 -10.22 -3.71
C GLN A 111 -8.02 -9.72 -3.65
N ILE A 112 -7.23 -10.30 -2.75
CA ILE A 112 -5.81 -9.94 -2.59
C ILE A 112 -4.99 -10.99 -3.33
N GLY A 113 -4.23 -10.54 -4.34
CA GLY A 113 -3.32 -11.39 -5.09
C GLY A 113 -1.98 -11.59 -4.37
N GLU A 114 -0.96 -11.96 -5.15
CA GLU A 114 0.39 -12.19 -4.60
C GLU A 114 1.08 -10.92 -4.11
N CYS A 115 2.05 -11.11 -3.20
CA CYS A 115 2.92 -10.05 -2.75
C CYS A 115 3.79 -9.53 -3.90
N ALA A 116 3.59 -8.29 -4.34
CA ALA A 116 4.40 -7.70 -5.40
C ALA A 116 5.85 -7.43 -4.96
N GLY A 117 6.07 -7.11 -3.67
CA GLY A 117 7.39 -6.84 -3.14
C GLY A 117 7.38 -6.50 -1.65
N VAL A 118 8.56 -6.47 -1.05
CA VAL A 118 8.78 -6.08 0.35
C VAL A 118 9.91 -5.07 0.39
N TRP A 119 9.70 -4.00 1.13
CA TRP A 119 10.70 -2.95 1.32
C TRP A 119 10.96 -2.80 2.79
N TRP A 120 12.17 -2.42 3.15
CA TRP A 120 12.67 -2.36 4.50
C TRP A 120 13.15 -0.96 4.82
N ARG A 121 12.74 -0.46 5.98
CA ARG A 121 13.23 0.80 6.54
C ARG A 121 14.20 0.51 7.69
N PRO A 122 15.50 0.77 7.51
CA PRO A 122 16.51 0.45 8.51
C PRO A 122 16.52 1.38 9.71
N ASN A 123 16.33 2.68 9.46
CA ASN A 123 16.50 3.76 10.43
C ASN A 123 15.23 4.58 10.61
N PHE A 124 15.25 5.53 11.54
CA PHE A 124 14.15 6.48 11.74
C PHE A 124 14.14 7.60 10.69
N GLU A 125 14.20 7.23 9.42
CA GLU A 125 14.36 8.12 8.26
C GLU A 125 13.30 7.79 7.20
N THR A 126 13.27 8.53 6.09
CA THR A 126 12.29 8.35 5.02
C THR A 126 12.67 7.26 4.02
N LEU A 127 13.97 6.99 3.81
CA LEU A 127 14.44 6.01 2.84
C LEU A 127 14.01 4.59 3.21
N MET A 128 13.73 3.81 2.15
CA MET A 128 13.44 2.38 2.23
C MET A 128 14.24 1.65 1.16
N TYR A 129 14.45 0.35 1.34
CA TYR A 129 15.24 -0.47 0.43
C TYR A 129 14.44 -1.73 0.06
N PRO A 130 14.50 -2.22 -1.18
CA PRO A 130 13.80 -3.45 -1.59
C PRO A 130 14.45 -4.74 -1.03
N TYR A 131 15.39 -4.61 -0.10
CA TYR A 131 16.08 -5.70 0.59
C TYR A 131 16.37 -5.30 2.04
N CYS A 132 16.55 -6.28 2.93
CA CYS A 132 17.02 -6.01 4.29
C CYS A 132 18.56 -5.83 4.26
N PRO A 133 19.13 -4.67 4.66
CA PRO A 133 20.58 -4.48 4.60
C PRO A 133 21.34 -5.45 5.52
N PRO A 134 22.54 -5.95 5.14
CA PRO A 134 23.18 -7.10 5.79
C PRO A 134 23.48 -6.98 7.29
N HIS A 135 23.71 -5.76 7.79
CA HIS A 135 24.07 -5.48 9.18
C HIS A 135 22.86 -5.09 10.06
N ILE A 136 21.64 -5.23 9.54
CA ILE A 136 20.43 -4.72 10.16
C ILE A 136 19.57 -5.87 10.64
N ASN A 137 19.79 -6.23 11.91
CA ASN A 137 19.09 -7.35 12.55
C ASN A 137 17.67 -6.96 13.02
N LYS A 138 17.37 -5.65 13.10
CA LYS A 138 16.09 -5.11 13.61
C LYS A 138 15.62 -3.89 12.81
N PRO A 139 15.06 -4.11 11.60
CA PRO A 139 14.47 -3.04 10.80
C PRO A 139 13.30 -2.38 11.53
N LYS A 140 12.89 -1.19 11.08
CA LYS A 140 11.86 -0.38 11.76
C LYS A 140 10.49 -0.47 11.10
N LYS A 141 10.43 -0.64 9.78
CA LYS A 141 9.18 -0.74 9.01
C LYS A 141 9.31 -1.51 7.70
N TYR A 142 8.14 -1.88 7.18
CA TYR A 142 7.92 -2.29 5.80
C TYR A 142 7.12 -1.25 5.01
N GLY A 143 7.25 -1.20 3.68
CA GLY A 143 6.30 -0.50 2.80
C GLY A 143 6.85 -0.03 1.46
N PRO A 144 6.07 -0.10 0.37
CA PRO A 144 6.55 0.11 -0.99
C PRO A 144 7.11 1.50 -1.29
N GLU A 145 8.11 1.50 -2.16
CA GLU A 145 8.53 2.68 -2.89
C GLU A 145 7.86 2.70 -4.27
N ILE A 146 6.99 3.68 -4.50
CA ILE A 146 6.11 3.74 -5.68
C ILE A 146 6.89 3.67 -6.99
N SER A 147 8.06 4.31 -7.04
CA SER A 147 8.96 4.33 -8.22
C SER A 147 9.42 2.95 -8.67
N SER A 148 9.50 1.97 -7.75
CA SER A 148 9.94 0.60 -8.05
C SER A 148 8.81 -0.35 -8.45
N ILE A 149 7.55 0.07 -8.33
CA ILE A 149 6.38 -0.77 -8.63
C ILE A 149 6.37 -1.29 -10.07
N PRO A 150 6.66 -0.49 -11.12
CA PRO A 150 6.68 -1.00 -12.50
C PRO A 150 7.62 -2.20 -12.67
N GLN A 151 8.80 -2.16 -12.06
CA GLN A 151 9.75 -3.27 -12.09
C GLN A 151 9.20 -4.50 -11.36
N GLN A 152 8.57 -4.32 -10.20
CA GLN A 152 7.97 -5.43 -9.46
C GLN A 152 6.77 -6.06 -10.20
N LEU A 153 6.03 -5.26 -10.97
CA LEU A 153 4.91 -5.73 -11.77
C LEU A 153 5.33 -6.43 -13.07
N SER A 154 6.56 -6.24 -13.55
CA SER A 154 7.05 -6.88 -14.78
C SER A 154 7.02 -8.41 -14.77
N ARG A 155 6.95 -9.04 -13.59
CA ARG A 155 6.85 -10.50 -13.43
C ARG A 155 5.42 -11.04 -13.59
N PHE A 156 4.41 -10.17 -13.64
CA PHE A 156 3.01 -10.52 -13.81
C PHE A 156 2.59 -10.37 -15.27
N SER A 157 1.69 -11.23 -15.73
CA SER A 157 1.02 -11.04 -17.02
C SER A 157 -0.27 -10.24 -16.77
N LEU A 158 -0.39 -9.07 -17.40
CA LEU A 158 -1.59 -8.23 -17.27
C LEU A 158 -2.54 -8.55 -18.42
N ASP A 159 -3.70 -9.07 -18.10
CA ASP A 159 -4.79 -9.35 -19.03
C ASP A 159 -5.69 -8.10 -19.08
N LEU A 160 -5.54 -7.31 -20.15
CA LEU A 160 -6.29 -6.08 -20.37
C LEU A 160 -7.54 -6.43 -21.18
N GLU A 161 -8.69 -6.53 -20.49
CA GLU A 161 -9.99 -6.88 -21.12
C GLU A 161 -10.62 -5.73 -21.89
#